data_AF-A0A3B0T7U7-F1
#
_entry.id   AF-A0A3B0T7U7-F1
#
_cell.length_a   1.000
_cell.length_b   1.000
_cell.length_c   1.000
_cell.angle_alpha   90.00
_cell.angle_beta   90.00
_cell.angle_gamma   90.00
#
_symmetry.space_group_name_H-M   'P 1'
#
loop_
_entity.id
_entity.type
_entity.pdbx_description
1 polymer ?
#
loop_
_entity_poly.entity_id
_entity_poly.type
_entity_poly.pdbx_seq_one_letter_code
_entity_poly.pdbx_strand_id
1 'polypeptide(L)'
;HAVFDRALELRDLLKFEFFFPATDAFVGDVRHELLRHNSEWRSLLAEGDIDTLLGDFEPTLAPLVLRPFIESYRVVAEVIERNAYVSTLDEKTIKKDAMSLGGQYLRQGDIASPESVSNPLFDTAIALTKYLGLLDPCATSINDRGAHATRLRRLVDQIAQLAERSI
;
A
#
# COMPACT_ATOMS: atom_id res chain seq x y z
N HIS A 1 -3.69 19.02 -4.47
CA HIS A 1 -5.13 18.67 -4.52
C HIS A 1 -5.20 17.25 -4.01
N ALA A 2 -5.96 16.98 -2.96
CA ALA A 2 -5.85 15.75 -2.16
C ALA A 2 -5.80 14.44 -2.97
N VAL A 3 -6.50 14.34 -4.11
CA VAL A 3 -6.47 13.16 -4.99
C VAL A 3 -5.11 12.91 -5.64
N PHE A 4 -4.45 13.94 -6.20
CA PHE A 4 -3.13 13.76 -6.81
C PHE A 4 -2.06 13.45 -5.78
N ASP A 5 -2.18 14.07 -4.60
CA ASP A 5 -1.28 13.81 -3.47
C ASP A 5 -1.40 12.33 -3.05
N ARG A 6 -2.62 11.80 -2.95
CA ARG A 6 -2.85 10.37 -2.70
C ARG A 6 -2.39 9.45 -3.82
N ALA A 7 -2.58 9.82 -5.08
CA ALA A 7 -2.07 9.04 -6.21
C ALA A 7 -0.55 8.94 -6.18
N LEU A 8 0.14 10.03 -5.86
CA LEU A 8 1.60 10.06 -5.69
C LEU A 8 2.06 9.22 -4.50
N GLU A 9 1.36 9.30 -3.37
CA GLU A 9 1.66 8.44 -2.22
C GLU A 9 1.50 6.95 -2.51
N LEU A 10 0.52 6.55 -3.32
CA LEU A 10 0.34 5.15 -3.75
C LEU A 10 1.43 4.74 -4.75
N ARG A 11 1.79 5.64 -5.68
CA ARG A 11 2.93 5.44 -6.59
C ARG A 11 4.22 5.21 -5.81
N ASP A 12 4.53 6.05 -4.82
CA ASP A 12 5.75 5.93 -4.03
C ASP A 12 5.78 4.66 -3.18
N LEU A 13 4.61 4.22 -2.71
CA LEU A 13 4.44 2.95 -2.02
C LEU A 13 4.75 1.76 -2.94
N LEU A 14 4.29 1.81 -4.19
CA LEU A 14 4.29 0.68 -5.11
C LEU A 14 5.44 0.71 -6.15
N LYS A 15 6.35 1.68 -6.06
CA LYS A 15 7.44 1.87 -7.04
C LYS A 15 8.45 0.72 -7.14
N PHE A 16 8.47 -0.18 -6.16
CA PHE A 16 9.28 -1.40 -6.22
C PHE A 16 8.58 -2.56 -6.94
N GLU A 17 7.28 -2.42 -7.22
CA GLU A 17 6.46 -3.41 -7.94
C GLU A 17 6.17 -2.99 -9.38
N PHE A 18 5.98 -1.69 -9.62
CA PHE A 18 5.61 -1.17 -10.92
C PHE A 18 6.55 -0.08 -11.40
N PHE A 19 6.68 0.00 -12.72
CA PHE A 19 7.35 1.09 -13.39
C PHE A 19 6.37 2.24 -13.62
N PHE A 20 6.58 3.34 -12.91
CA PHE A 20 5.81 4.56 -13.09
C PHE A 20 6.57 5.54 -14.00
N PRO A 21 5.86 6.35 -14.81
CA PRO A 21 6.48 7.44 -15.54
C PRO A 21 6.99 8.53 -14.57
N ALA A 22 7.65 9.55 -15.12
CA ALA A 22 8.05 10.74 -14.36
C ALA A 22 6.83 11.38 -13.68
N THR A 23 7.06 12.07 -12.56
CA THR A 23 6.00 12.60 -11.69
C THR A 23 4.96 13.42 -12.45
N ASP A 24 5.39 14.35 -13.30
CA ASP A 24 4.47 15.21 -14.06
C ASP A 24 3.65 14.43 -15.09
N ALA A 25 4.26 13.43 -15.73
CA ALA A 25 3.59 12.55 -16.67
C ALA A 25 2.55 11.66 -15.96
N PHE A 26 2.92 11.05 -14.83
CA PHE A 26 2.01 10.27 -14.01
C PHE A 26 0.79 11.09 -13.55
N VAL A 27 1.01 12.31 -13.05
CA VAL A 27 -0.09 13.22 -12.66
C VAL A 27 -0.94 13.59 -13.87
N GLY A 28 -0.33 13.76 -15.04
CA GLY A 28 -1.01 13.94 -16.32
C GLY A 28 -1.92 12.77 -16.66
N ASP A 29 -1.43 11.54 -16.54
CA ASP A 29 -2.17 10.31 -16.83
C ASP A 29 -3.37 10.14 -15.87
N VAL A 30 -3.15 10.32 -14.57
CA VAL A 30 -4.23 10.28 -13.56
C VAL A 30 -5.31 11.32 -13.88
N ARG A 31 -4.91 12.53 -14.25
CA ARG A 31 -5.85 13.59 -14.64
C ARG A 31 -6.63 13.22 -15.91
N HIS A 32 -5.96 12.62 -16.89
CA HIS A 32 -6.58 12.18 -18.14
C HIS A 32 -7.63 11.11 -17.88
N GLU A 33 -7.33 10.14 -17.02
CA GLU A 33 -8.28 9.08 -16.67
C GLU A 33 -9.50 9.63 -15.92
N LEU A 34 -9.30 10.54 -14.95
CA LEU A 34 -10.42 11.22 -14.27
C LEU A 34 -11.30 11.99 -15.23
N LEU A 35 -10.71 12.71 -16.20
CA LEU A 35 -11.45 13.42 -17.25
C LEU A 35 -12.23 12.48 -18.16
N ARG A 36 -11.67 11.30 -18.45
CA ARG A 36 -12.32 10.27 -19.28
C ARG A 36 -13.55 9.69 -18.57
N HIS A 37 -13.49 9.50 -17.26
CA HIS A 37 -14.60 8.98 -16.47
C HIS A 37 -15.71 10.01 -16.26
N ASN A 38 -15.36 11.22 -15.84
CA ASN A 38 -16.35 12.27 -15.60
C ASN A 38 -15.74 13.66 -15.85
N SER A 39 -16.24 14.41 -16.82
CA SER A 39 -15.73 15.74 -17.14
C SER A 39 -15.89 16.74 -15.98
N GLU A 40 -16.85 16.52 -15.09
CA GLU A 40 -17.16 17.34 -13.92
C GLU A 40 -16.42 16.87 -12.65
N TRP A 41 -15.45 15.96 -12.77
CA TRP A 41 -14.76 15.33 -11.62
C TRP A 41 -14.22 16.31 -10.58
N ARG A 42 -13.80 17.51 -11.00
CA ARG A 42 -13.29 18.55 -10.09
C ARG A 42 -14.37 19.11 -9.18
N SER A 43 -15.55 19.36 -9.73
CA SER A 43 -16.70 19.88 -8.98
C SER A 43 -17.20 18.81 -8.01
N LEU A 44 -17.35 17.58 -8.48
CA LEU A 44 -17.76 16.44 -7.66
C LEU A 44 -16.80 16.17 -6.50
N LEU A 45 -15.48 16.23 -6.73
CA LEU A 45 -14.49 16.14 -5.66
C LEU A 45 -14.56 17.29 -4.66
N ALA A 46 -14.84 18.51 -5.11
CA ALA A 46 -14.96 19.68 -4.23
C ALA A 46 -16.23 19.62 -3.36
N GLU A 47 -17.30 19.05 -3.91
CA GLU A 47 -18.59 18.82 -3.25
C GLU A 47 -18.56 17.57 -2.36
N GLY A 48 -17.57 16.68 -2.55
CA GLY A 48 -17.46 15.42 -1.84
C GLY A 48 -18.40 14.33 -2.35
N ASP A 49 -18.99 14.51 -3.54
CA ASP A 49 -19.84 13.51 -4.19
C ASP A 49 -18.99 12.44 -4.89
N ILE A 50 -18.41 11.57 -4.06
CA ILE A 50 -17.55 10.48 -4.50
C ILE A 50 -18.35 9.40 -5.23
N ASP A 51 -19.61 9.18 -4.87
CA ASP A 51 -20.41 8.13 -5.50
C ASP A 51 -20.77 8.49 -6.95
N THR A 52 -21.13 9.75 -7.24
CA THR A 52 -21.33 10.21 -8.63
C THR A 52 -20.01 10.26 -9.41
N LEU A 53 -18.92 10.66 -8.75
CA LEU A 53 -17.60 10.66 -9.37
C LEU A 53 -17.15 9.26 -9.77
N LEU A 54 -17.37 8.29 -8.88
CA LEU A 54 -17.01 6.90 -9.10
C LEU A 54 -18.05 6.14 -9.92
N GLY A 55 -19.29 6.62 -10.09
CA GLY A 55 -20.32 6.10 -11.00
C GLY A 55 -20.13 4.66 -11.53
N ASP A 56 -19.99 4.51 -12.84
CA ASP A 56 -19.75 3.22 -13.53
C ASP A 56 -18.29 2.71 -13.39
N PHE A 57 -17.48 3.29 -12.51
CA PHE A 57 -16.13 2.83 -12.25
C PHE A 57 -16.21 1.52 -11.47
N GLU A 58 -15.99 0.42 -12.18
CA GLU A 58 -15.83 -0.91 -11.58
C GLU A 58 -14.34 -1.23 -11.46
N PRO A 59 -13.67 -0.90 -10.33
CA PRO A 59 -12.27 -1.23 -10.13
C PRO A 59 -12.08 -2.71 -9.80
N THR A 60 -12.70 -3.65 -10.52
CA THR A 60 -12.66 -5.08 -10.21
C THR A 60 -11.24 -5.65 -10.19
N LEU A 61 -10.36 -5.16 -11.07
CA LEU A 61 -8.98 -5.64 -11.19
C LEU A 61 -8.03 -5.04 -10.15
N ALA A 62 -8.25 -3.81 -9.69
CA ALA A 62 -7.29 -3.13 -8.83
C ALA A 62 -7.12 -3.81 -7.46
N PRO A 63 -8.19 -4.20 -6.73
CA PRO A 63 -8.08 -4.99 -5.51
C PRO A 63 -7.45 -6.35 -5.73
N LEU A 64 -7.67 -7.01 -6.87
CA LEU A 64 -7.06 -8.30 -7.18
C LEU A 64 -5.54 -8.17 -7.37
N VAL A 65 -5.10 -7.15 -8.11
CA VAL A 65 -3.68 -6.95 -8.41
C VAL A 65 -2.93 -6.37 -7.22
N LEU A 66 -3.48 -5.37 -6.54
CA LEU A 66 -2.74 -4.60 -5.53
C LEU A 66 -2.68 -5.29 -4.17
N ARG A 67 -3.70 -6.09 -3.83
CA ARG A 67 -3.83 -6.69 -2.50
C ARG A 67 -2.59 -7.50 -2.08
N PRO A 68 -2.01 -8.40 -2.91
CA PRO A 68 -0.88 -9.20 -2.46
C PRO A 68 0.31 -8.36 -2.02
N PHE A 69 0.61 -7.30 -2.77
CA PHE A 69 1.68 -6.37 -2.44
C PHE A 69 1.41 -5.63 -1.13
N ILE A 70 0.22 -5.03 -0.98
CA ILE A 70 -0.09 -4.23 0.22
C ILE A 70 -0.17 -5.11 1.47
N GLU A 71 -0.71 -6.33 1.37
CA GLU A 71 -0.72 -7.32 2.46
C GLU A 71 0.70 -7.75 2.84
N SER A 72 1.58 -8.05 1.87
CA SER A 72 2.99 -8.35 2.16
C SER A 72 3.70 -7.18 2.86
N TYR A 73 3.45 -5.96 2.39
CA TYR A 73 4.07 -4.75 2.95
C TYR A 73 3.59 -4.53 4.39
N ARG A 74 2.30 -4.74 4.67
CA ARG A 74 1.74 -4.71 6.02
C ARG A 74 2.47 -5.70 6.94
N VAL A 75 2.66 -6.95 6.50
CA VAL A 75 3.36 -7.97 7.31
C VAL A 75 4.77 -7.51 7.67
N VAL A 76 5.54 -7.04 6.70
CA VAL A 76 6.91 -6.56 6.92
C VAL A 76 6.93 -5.34 7.85
N ALA A 77 6.02 -4.39 7.65
CA ALA A 77 5.92 -3.21 8.50
C ALA A 77 5.59 -3.57 9.96
N GLU A 78 4.68 -4.52 10.18
CA GLU A 78 4.33 -5.00 11.53
C GLU A 78 5.47 -5.81 12.18
N VAL A 79 6.27 -6.54 11.41
CA VAL A 79 7.51 -7.17 11.91
C VAL A 79 8.51 -6.11 12.39
N ILE A 80 8.69 -5.04 11.60
CA ILE A 80 9.60 -3.93 11.96
C ILE A 80 9.08 -3.19 13.19
N GLU A 81 7.77 -2.93 13.26
CA GLU A 81 7.10 -2.31 14.42
C GLU A 81 7.31 -3.14 15.70
N ARG A 82 7.10 -4.46 15.64
CA ARG A 82 7.30 -5.37 16.79
C ARG A 82 8.74 -5.40 17.28
N ASN A 83 9.69 -5.18 16.37
CA ASN A 83 11.12 -5.14 16.66
C ASN A 83 11.65 -3.70 16.81
N ALA A 84 10.78 -2.70 17.05
CA ALA A 84 11.18 -1.30 17.00
C ALA A 84 12.23 -0.90 18.06
N TYR A 85 12.38 -1.67 19.14
CA TYR A 85 13.39 -1.45 20.19
C TYR A 85 14.76 -2.07 19.86
N VAL A 86 14.85 -2.89 18.81
CA VAL A 86 16.09 -3.54 18.40
C VAL A 86 16.96 -2.54 17.64
N SER A 87 18.24 -2.43 18.04
CA SER A 87 19.19 -1.48 17.46
C SER A 87 19.54 -1.79 16.00
N THR A 88 19.54 -3.05 15.61
CA THR A 88 19.86 -3.48 14.24
C THR A 88 18.98 -4.66 13.88
N LEU A 89 18.11 -4.48 12.88
CA LEU A 89 17.24 -5.53 12.37
C LEU A 89 17.69 -5.89 10.95
N ASP A 90 18.23 -7.09 10.78
CA ASP A 90 18.72 -7.55 9.48
C ASP A 90 17.59 -8.15 8.62
N GLU A 91 17.77 -8.10 7.30
CA GLU A 91 16.75 -8.52 6.32
C GLU A 91 16.40 -10.01 6.43
N LYS A 92 17.36 -10.86 6.80
CA LYS A 92 17.13 -12.29 6.91
C LYS A 92 16.20 -12.59 8.09
N THR A 93 16.40 -11.89 9.20
CA THR A 93 15.51 -11.93 10.36
C THR A 93 14.13 -11.40 10.00
N ILE A 94 14.03 -10.23 9.33
CA ILE A 94 12.74 -9.67 8.90
C ILE A 94 11.98 -10.66 8.03
N LYS A 95 12.62 -11.27 7.02
CA LYS A 95 11.96 -12.23 6.14
C LYS A 95 11.49 -13.48 6.85
N LYS A 96 12.32 -14.02 7.74
CA LYS A 96 11.96 -15.20 8.54
C LYS A 96 10.73 -14.91 9.39
N ASP A 97 10.72 -13.78 10.07
CA ASP A 97 9.62 -13.39 10.95
C ASP A 97 8.37 -13.03 10.14
N ALA A 98 8.52 -12.40 8.98
CA ALA A 98 7.44 -12.12 8.03
C ALA A 98 6.80 -13.39 7.48
N MET A 99 7.59 -14.43 7.17
CA MET A 99 7.05 -15.74 6.76
C MET A 99 6.23 -16.39 7.89
N SER A 100 6.72 -16.33 9.13
CA SER A 100 5.98 -16.85 10.27
C SER A 100 4.69 -16.07 10.54
N LEU A 101 4.77 -14.74 10.53
CA LEU A 101 3.65 -13.85 10.80
C LEU A 101 2.60 -13.89 9.68
N GLY A 102 3.03 -13.76 8.43
CA GLY A 102 2.15 -13.86 7.26
C GLY A 102 1.44 -15.21 7.21
N GLY A 103 2.15 -16.30 7.51
CA GLY A 103 1.53 -17.62 7.61
C GLY A 103 0.49 -17.73 8.74
N GLN A 104 0.67 -17.00 9.86
CA GLN A 104 -0.36 -16.91 10.91
C GLN A 104 -1.59 -16.15 10.42
N TYR A 105 -1.40 -14.98 9.80
CA TYR A 105 -2.49 -14.18 9.25
C TYR A 105 -3.28 -14.91 8.18
N LEU A 106 -2.61 -15.66 7.29
CA LEU A 106 -3.29 -16.49 6.30
C LEU A 106 -4.18 -17.55 6.96
N ARG A 107 -3.72 -18.20 8.04
CA ARG A 107 -4.52 -19.18 8.78
C ARG A 107 -5.69 -18.55 9.55
N GLN A 108 -5.55 -17.30 9.97
CA GLN A 108 -6.57 -16.56 10.71
C GLN A 108 -7.57 -15.85 9.80
N GLY A 109 -7.30 -15.75 8.50
CA GLY A 109 -8.12 -15.01 7.54
C GLY A 109 -7.83 -13.49 7.50
N ASP A 110 -6.77 -13.04 8.18
CA ASP A 110 -6.37 -11.62 8.23
C ASP A 110 -5.65 -11.15 6.94
N ILE A 111 -5.24 -12.10 6.11
CA ILE A 111 -4.68 -11.94 4.77
C ILE A 111 -5.52 -12.82 3.84
N ALA A 112 -6.01 -12.25 2.75
CA ALA A 112 -6.89 -13.00 1.85
C ALA A 112 -6.11 -13.79 0.79
N SER A 113 -4.93 -13.33 0.38
CA SER A 113 -4.16 -13.93 -0.70
C SER A 113 -2.97 -14.75 -0.15
N PRO A 114 -2.86 -16.05 -0.48
CA PRO A 114 -1.66 -16.84 -0.17
C PRO A 114 -0.39 -16.26 -0.79
N GLU A 115 -0.50 -15.62 -1.96
CA GLU A 115 0.61 -14.98 -2.67
C GLU A 115 1.26 -13.85 -1.87
N SER A 116 0.49 -13.20 -0.98
CA SER A 116 0.95 -12.17 -0.03
C SER A 116 2.02 -12.67 0.95
N VAL A 117 2.20 -13.99 1.09
CA VAL A 117 3.18 -14.60 1.99
C VAL A 117 4.28 -15.26 1.16
N SER A 118 5.12 -14.44 0.55
CA SER A 118 6.18 -14.92 -0.34
C SER A 118 7.46 -14.11 -0.22
N ASN A 119 8.60 -14.79 -0.42
CA ASN A 119 9.92 -14.14 -0.36
C ASN A 119 10.07 -12.97 -1.36
N PRO A 120 9.64 -13.08 -2.64
CA PRO A 120 9.79 -11.97 -3.58
C PRO A 120 9.06 -10.70 -3.15
N LEU A 121 7.84 -10.82 -2.62
CA LEU A 121 7.08 -9.65 -2.15
C LEU A 121 7.61 -9.08 -0.83
N PHE A 122 8.20 -9.94 0.02
CA PHE A 122 8.91 -9.45 1.20
C PHE A 122 10.22 -8.75 0.84
N ASP A 123 10.94 -9.19 -0.19
CA ASP A 123 12.17 -8.52 -0.65
C ASP A 123 11.88 -7.07 -1.11
N THR A 124 10.80 -6.86 -1.87
CA THR A 124 10.39 -5.52 -2.31
C THR A 124 9.83 -4.66 -1.19
N ALA A 125 9.05 -5.23 -0.26
CA ALA A 125 8.60 -4.55 0.96
C ALA A 125 9.79 -4.08 1.83
N ILE A 126 10.81 -4.92 1.97
CA ILE A 126 12.05 -4.58 2.69
C ILE A 126 12.81 -3.48 1.94
N ALA A 127 12.88 -3.52 0.62
CA ALA A 127 13.47 -2.46 -0.18
C ALA A 127 12.78 -1.10 0.04
N LEU A 128 11.44 -1.10 0.14
CA LEU A 128 10.70 0.11 0.49
C LEU A 128 11.07 0.61 1.90
N THR A 129 11.06 -0.26 2.91
CA THR A 129 11.31 0.18 4.30
C THR A 129 12.74 0.69 4.48
N LYS A 130 13.72 0.14 3.76
CA LYS A 130 15.08 0.70 3.64
C LYS A 130 15.08 2.07 3.00
N TYR A 131 14.39 2.24 1.87
CA TYR A 131 14.29 3.53 1.19
C TYR A 131 13.68 4.60 2.10
N LEU A 132 12.70 4.23 2.93
CA LEU A 132 12.08 5.11 3.93
C LEU A 132 12.94 5.33 5.18
N GLY A 133 14.10 4.68 5.30
CA GLY A 133 14.97 4.77 6.47
C GLY A 133 14.43 4.05 7.72
N LEU A 134 13.38 3.24 7.58
CA LEU A 134 12.68 2.62 8.71
C LEU A 134 13.49 1.56 9.45
N LEU A 135 14.55 1.02 8.80
CA LEU A 135 15.48 0.07 9.42
C LEU A 135 16.64 0.74 10.15
N ASP A 136 16.84 2.05 9.96
CA ASP A 136 17.90 2.81 10.61
C ASP A 136 17.34 3.48 11.89
N PRO A 137 17.79 3.07 13.10
CA PRO A 137 17.34 3.66 14.36
C PRO A 137 17.75 5.13 14.52
N CYS A 138 18.72 5.63 13.75
CA CYS A 138 19.12 7.04 13.74
C CYS A 138 18.27 7.88 12.79
N ALA A 139 17.71 7.27 11.73
CA ALA A 139 16.92 7.98 10.73
C ALA A 139 15.43 8.08 11.09
N THR A 140 14.89 7.11 11.83
CA THR A 140 13.46 7.01 12.13
C THR A 140 13.17 6.59 13.57
N SER A 141 12.07 7.09 14.11
CA SER A 141 11.60 6.78 15.46
C SER A 141 10.71 5.53 15.49
N ILE A 142 10.48 5.00 16.69
CA ILE A 142 9.48 3.94 16.93
C ILE A 142 8.09 4.37 16.43
N ASN A 143 7.74 5.65 16.60
CA ASN A 143 6.47 6.19 16.16
C ASN A 143 6.34 6.17 14.62
N ASP A 144 7.43 6.41 13.89
CA ASP A 144 7.42 6.37 12.42
C ASP A 144 7.18 4.95 11.91
N ARG A 145 7.79 3.96 12.56
CA ARG A 145 7.57 2.52 12.27
C ARG A 145 6.11 2.13 12.51
N GLY A 146 5.54 2.50 13.66
CA GLY A 146 4.14 2.25 13.98
C GLY A 146 3.16 3.02 13.08
N ALA A 147 3.49 4.24 12.69
CA ALA A 147 2.69 5.03 11.74
C ALA A 147 2.67 4.38 10.35
N HIS A 148 3.80 3.84 9.89
CA HIS A 148 3.88 3.12 8.62
C HIS A 148 3.06 1.83 8.65
N ALA A 149 3.17 1.01 9.71
CA ALA A 149 2.37 -0.19 9.89
C ALA A 149 0.86 0.13 9.93
N THR A 150 0.47 1.17 10.68
CA THR A 150 -0.92 1.64 10.74
C THR A 150 -1.44 2.15 9.40
N ARG A 151 -0.59 2.84 8.62
CA ARG A 151 -0.95 3.27 7.26
C ARG A 151 -1.22 2.07 6.35
N LEU A 152 -0.38 1.04 6.39
CA LEU A 152 -0.54 -0.16 5.57
C LEU A 152 -1.77 -0.98 5.96
N ARG A 153 -2.06 -1.10 7.27
CA ARG A 153 -3.29 -1.74 7.75
C ARG A 153 -4.54 -1.06 7.18
N ARG A 154 -4.60 0.27 7.26
CA ARG A 154 -5.71 1.04 6.67
C ARG A 154 -5.83 0.84 5.16
N LEU A 155 -4.72 0.72 4.42
CA LEU A 155 -4.75 0.47 2.99
C LEU A 155 -5.28 -0.93 2.66
N VAL A 156 -4.93 -1.95 3.44
CA VAL A 156 -5.52 -3.29 3.30
C VAL A 156 -7.04 -3.23 3.51
N ASP A 157 -7.48 -2.54 4.58
CA ASP A 157 -8.91 -2.39 4.89
C ASP A 157 -9.67 -1.66 3.76
N GLN A 158 -9.07 -0.61 3.19
CA GLN A 158 -9.63 0.12 2.05
C GLN A 158 -9.74 -0.75 0.80
N ILE A 159 -8.72 -1.57 0.50
CA ILE A 159 -8.75 -2.52 -0.62
C ILE A 159 -9.82 -3.59 -0.41
N ALA A 160 -10.03 -4.04 0.84
CA ALA A 160 -11.10 -4.97 1.18
C ALA A 160 -12.49 -4.37 0.92
N GLN A 161 -12.73 -3.13 1.39
CA GLN A 161 -13.98 -2.40 1.13
C GLN A 161 -14.24 -2.18 -0.37
N LEU A 162 -13.20 -1.86 -1.15
CA LEU A 162 -13.32 -1.71 -2.60
C LEU A 162 -13.67 -3.02 -3.30
N ALA A 163 -13.08 -4.14 -2.87
CA ALA A 163 -13.39 -5.45 -3.41
C ALA A 163 -14.85 -5.86 -3.14
N GLU A 164 -15.38 -5.56 -1.95
CA GLU A 164 -16.78 -5.84 -1.58
C GLU A 164 -17.78 -5.02 -2.39
N ARG A 165 -17.42 -3.80 -2.81
CA ARG A 165 -18.26 -2.94 -3.69
C ARG A 165 -18.27 -3.40 -5.15
N SER A 166 -17.35 -4.28 -5.54
CA SER A 166 -17.15 -4.71 -6.93
C SER A 166 -17.85 -6.05 -7.24
N ILE A 167 -18.65 -6.57 -6.31
CA ILE A 167 -19.41 -7.84 -6.38
C ILE A 167 -20.89 -7.52 -6.21
#